data_AF-A0A2H0HFB4-F1
#
_entry.id   AF-A0A2H0HFB4-F1
#
_cell.length_a   1.000
_cell.length_b   1.000
_cell.length_c   1.000
_cell.angle_alpha   90.00
_cell.angle_beta   90.00
_cell.angle_gamma   90.00
#
_symmetry.space_group_name_H-M   'P 1'
#
loop_
_entity.id
_entity.type
_entity.pdbx_description
1 polymer ?
#
loop_
_entity_poly.entity_id
_entity_poly.type
_entity_poly.pdbx_seq_one_letter_code
_entity_poly.pdbx_strand_id
1 'polypeptide(L)'
;MELTEDISSSPLYSSDLAPVPASQRTWSKWHIASIWVGMAVCIPTYMLASSLIEQGMNWWQALITILLGNVIVLAPMILNAHVGTKYGVPLPVFLRLSFGVQGAILASLFRGFVACGWFGIQTWIGGAAIYQLLLTIFPELAFSAFLGQFIGLNVAQASCFLFFWAINIWIVYKGIDSIKVLETWAAPFLLLIGLFLLIWAWNRVGSMSDILDASYTLSGTGSVD
;
A
#
# COMPACT_ATOMS: atom_id res chain seq x y z
N MET A 1 2.05 19.78 -25.84
CA MET A 1 2.53 21.16 -25.72
C MET A 1 3.66 21.09 -24.72
N GLU A 2 4.90 20.94 -25.21
CA GLU A 2 6.08 21.02 -24.34
C GLU A 2 6.29 22.49 -23.96
N LEU A 3 6.73 22.74 -22.72
CA LEU A 3 7.05 24.10 -22.27
C LEU A 3 8.33 24.55 -22.97
N THR A 4 8.20 25.47 -23.91
CA THR A 4 9.32 26.09 -24.65
C THR A 4 9.98 27.24 -23.90
N GLU A 5 9.48 27.58 -22.71
CA GLU A 5 9.91 28.74 -21.92
C GLU A 5 10.76 28.31 -20.72
N ASP A 6 11.93 28.94 -20.57
CA ASP A 6 12.87 28.65 -19.48
C ASP A 6 12.37 29.26 -18.15
N ILE A 7 11.76 28.40 -17.33
CA ILE A 7 11.20 28.73 -16.02
C ILE A 7 12.20 28.59 -14.86
N SER A 8 13.49 28.31 -15.14
CA SER A 8 14.53 28.12 -14.13
C SER A 8 14.77 29.35 -13.23
N SER A 9 14.38 30.54 -13.70
CA SER A 9 14.50 31.81 -12.97
C SER A 9 13.34 32.09 -12.00
N SER A 10 12.30 31.25 -11.96
CA SER A 10 11.15 31.48 -11.09
C SER A 10 11.45 31.12 -9.62
N PRO A 11 11.06 31.95 -8.64
CA PRO A 11 11.19 31.62 -7.21
C PRO A 11 10.34 30.40 -6.78
N LEU A 12 9.47 29.88 -7.65
CA LEU A 12 8.64 28.69 -7.42
C LEU A 12 9.14 27.45 -8.18
N TYR A 13 10.30 27.55 -8.84
CA TYR A 13 10.96 26.45 -9.53
C TYR A 13 11.78 25.61 -8.54
N SER A 14 11.61 24.30 -8.61
CA SER A 14 12.45 23.31 -7.94
C SER A 14 12.69 22.18 -8.92
N SER A 15 13.90 21.62 -8.95
CA SER A 15 14.25 20.48 -9.82
C SER A 15 13.32 19.29 -9.63
N ASP A 16 12.82 19.09 -8.40
CA ASP A 16 11.89 18.01 -8.06
C ASP A 16 10.43 18.31 -8.46
N LEU A 17 10.12 19.59 -8.69
CA LEU A 17 8.81 20.07 -9.11
C LEU A 17 8.74 20.40 -10.61
N ALA A 18 9.88 20.30 -11.31
CA ALA A 18 9.98 20.59 -12.72
C ALA A 18 9.14 19.58 -13.52
N PRO A 19 8.42 20.03 -14.57
CA PRO A 19 7.69 19.12 -15.45
C PRO A 19 8.65 18.13 -16.12
N VAL A 20 8.29 16.85 -16.14
CA VAL A 20 9.13 15.80 -16.75
C VAL A 20 8.97 15.83 -18.29
N PRO A 21 10.05 16.12 -19.05
CA PRO A 21 10.02 16.15 -20.51
C PRO A 21 9.63 14.79 -21.11
N ALA A 22 9.03 14.76 -22.29
CA ALA A 22 8.61 13.51 -22.93
C ALA A 22 9.79 12.53 -23.13
N SER A 23 11.00 13.06 -23.38
CA SER A 23 12.24 12.29 -23.55
C SER A 23 12.75 11.59 -22.27
N GLN A 24 12.32 12.03 -21.09
CA GLN A 24 12.72 11.44 -19.80
C GLN A 24 11.66 10.49 -19.21
N ARG A 25 10.57 10.22 -19.95
CA ARG A 25 9.50 9.31 -19.53
C ARG A 25 9.90 7.86 -19.81
N THR A 26 10.59 7.24 -18.86
CA THR A 26 11.10 5.85 -18.96
C THR A 26 10.07 4.77 -18.59
N TRP A 27 8.82 5.15 -18.32
CA TRP A 27 7.81 4.25 -17.81
C TRP A 27 7.03 3.55 -18.93
N SER A 28 7.29 2.25 -19.10
CA SER A 28 6.57 1.35 -19.99
C SER A 28 5.19 0.98 -19.43
N LYS A 29 4.27 0.55 -20.31
CA LYS A 29 2.97 -0.03 -19.92
C LYS A 29 3.12 -1.20 -18.94
N TRP A 30 4.21 -1.96 -19.07
CA TRP A 30 4.54 -3.06 -18.16
C TRP A 30 4.88 -2.58 -16.76
N HIS A 31 5.67 -1.51 -16.62
CA HIS A 31 5.97 -0.91 -15.31
C HIS A 31 4.69 -0.45 -14.63
N ILE A 32 3.79 0.20 -15.38
CA ILE A 32 2.50 0.64 -14.86
C ILE A 32 1.64 -0.55 -14.41
N ALA A 33 1.57 -1.63 -15.20
CA ALA A 33 0.82 -2.83 -14.84
C ALA A 33 1.38 -3.51 -13.57
N SER A 34 2.70 -3.65 -13.46
CA SER A 34 3.35 -4.23 -12.28
C SER A 34 3.06 -3.44 -11.00
N ILE A 35 3.03 -2.11 -11.09
CA ILE A 35 2.71 -1.23 -9.96
C ILE A 35 1.25 -1.36 -9.56
N TRP A 36 0.35 -1.48 -10.54
CA TRP A 36 -1.06 -1.74 -10.26
C TRP A 36 -1.28 -3.07 -9.54
N VAL A 37 -0.55 -4.12 -9.93
CA VAL A 37 -0.57 -5.40 -9.21
C VAL A 37 -0.02 -5.24 -7.80
N GLY A 38 1.12 -4.55 -7.63
CA GLY A 38 1.72 -4.29 -6.32
C GLY A 38 0.80 -3.50 -5.38
N MET A 39 0.06 -2.52 -5.90
CA MET A 39 -0.92 -1.76 -5.13
C MET A 39 -2.18 -2.57 -4.80
N ALA A 40 -2.64 -3.43 -5.71
CA ALA A 40 -3.82 -4.27 -5.47
C ALA A 40 -3.57 -5.35 -4.42
N VAL A 41 -2.39 -5.97 -4.47
CA VAL A 41 -1.97 -7.05 -3.57
C VAL A 41 -1.31 -6.44 -2.34
N CYS A 42 -2.12 -5.95 -1.41
CA CYS A 42 -1.65 -5.40 -0.15
C CYS A 42 -2.49 -5.86 1.05
N ILE A 43 -1.88 -5.83 2.24
CA ILE A 43 -2.52 -6.29 3.48
C ILE A 43 -3.84 -5.56 3.78
N PRO A 44 -3.96 -4.23 3.60
CA PRO A 44 -5.22 -3.52 3.84
C PRO A 44 -6.39 -4.06 2.99
N THR A 45 -6.15 -4.44 1.73
CA THR A 45 -7.19 -5.05 0.88
C THR A 45 -7.68 -6.37 1.47
N TYR A 46 -6.76 -7.20 1.98
CA TYR A 46 -7.11 -8.46 2.63
C TYR A 46 -7.85 -8.25 3.95
N MET A 47 -7.42 -7.27 4.75
CA MET A 47 -8.10 -6.91 5.99
C MET A 47 -9.51 -6.38 5.71
N LEU A 48 -9.69 -5.59 4.65
CA LEU A 48 -11.00 -5.08 4.24
C LEU A 48 -11.92 -6.22 3.78
N ALA A 49 -11.41 -7.16 2.98
CA ALA A 49 -12.19 -8.33 2.59
C ALA A 49 -12.58 -9.20 3.80
N SER A 50 -11.62 -9.44 4.70
CA SER A 50 -11.85 -10.20 5.95
C SER A 50 -12.89 -9.52 6.84
N SER A 51 -12.81 -8.20 7.02
CA SER A 51 -13.72 -7.47 7.91
C SER A 51 -15.15 -7.40 7.36
N LEU A 52 -15.34 -7.37 6.05
CA LEU A 52 -16.68 -7.45 5.45
C LEU A 52 -17.31 -8.82 5.67
N ILE A 53 -16.51 -9.89 5.56
CA ILE A 53 -16.98 -11.26 5.82
C ILE A 53 -17.31 -11.44 7.31
N GLU A 54 -16.47 -10.92 8.20
CA GLU A 54 -16.70 -10.92 9.65
C GLU A 54 -17.98 -10.15 10.04
N GLN A 55 -18.30 -9.06 9.33
CA GLN A 55 -19.55 -8.32 9.49
C GLN A 55 -20.80 -9.04 8.95
N GLY A 56 -20.65 -10.28 8.47
CA GLY A 56 -21.76 -11.13 8.04
C GLY A 56 -22.05 -11.10 6.54
N MET A 57 -21.18 -10.49 5.72
CA MET A 57 -21.32 -10.58 4.26
C MET A 57 -20.76 -11.90 3.73
N ASN A 58 -21.45 -12.50 2.77
CA ASN A 58 -20.92 -13.67 2.07
C ASN A 58 -19.68 -13.27 1.23
N TRP A 59 -18.75 -14.20 1.00
CA TRP A 59 -17.49 -13.94 0.27
C TRP A 59 -17.72 -13.29 -1.10
N TRP A 60 -18.76 -13.72 -1.83
CA TRP A 60 -19.08 -13.17 -3.14
C TRP A 60 -19.70 -11.76 -3.04
N GLN A 61 -20.48 -11.50 -1.99
CA GLN A 61 -21.04 -10.17 -1.72
C GLN A 61 -19.91 -9.19 -1.35
N ALA A 62 -18.99 -9.62 -0.49
CA ALA A 62 -17.81 -8.83 -0.15
C ALA A 62 -16.98 -8.50 -1.40
N LEU A 63 -16.72 -9.49 -2.28
CA LEU A 63 -16.00 -9.27 -3.54
C LEU A 63 -16.71 -8.26 -4.45
N ILE A 64 -18.02 -8.40 -4.66
CA ILE A 64 -18.78 -7.47 -5.51
C ILE A 64 -18.81 -6.06 -4.91
N THR A 65 -19.01 -5.93 -3.59
CA THR A 65 -18.99 -4.63 -2.92
C THR A 65 -17.64 -3.94 -3.04
N ILE A 66 -16.53 -4.67 -2.85
CA ILE A 66 -15.17 -4.16 -3.04
C ILE A 66 -14.96 -3.73 -4.48
N LEU A 67 -15.39 -4.55 -5.45
CA LEU A 67 -15.27 -4.24 -6.87
C LEU A 67 -16.03 -2.96 -7.23
N LEU A 68 -17.29 -2.83 -6.78
CA LEU A 68 -18.11 -1.65 -7.00
C LEU A 68 -17.49 -0.40 -6.38
N GLY A 69 -17.00 -0.50 -5.14
CA GLY A 69 -16.30 0.60 -4.48
C GLY A 69 -15.07 1.06 -5.27
N ASN A 70 -14.25 0.13 -5.75
CA ASN A 70 -13.08 0.44 -6.57
C ASN A 70 -13.46 1.07 -7.91
N VAL A 71 -14.53 0.61 -8.57
CA VAL A 71 -15.01 1.20 -9.83
C VAL A 71 -15.51 2.63 -9.64
N ILE A 72 -16.19 2.91 -8.53
CA ILE A 72 -16.64 4.27 -8.22
C ILE A 72 -15.43 5.20 -8.00
N VAL A 73 -14.41 4.75 -7.27
CA VAL A 73 -13.19 5.51 -7.01
C VAL A 73 -12.29 5.64 -8.26
N LEU A 74 -12.37 4.68 -9.18
CA LEU A 74 -11.61 4.68 -10.44
C LEU A 74 -11.94 5.91 -11.30
N ALA A 75 -13.20 6.34 -11.34
CA ALA A 75 -13.62 7.49 -12.15
C ALA A 75 -12.89 8.80 -11.77
N PRO A 76 -12.94 9.31 -10.52
CA PRO A 76 -12.19 10.51 -10.14
C PRO A 76 -10.68 10.30 -10.21
N MET A 77 -10.19 9.07 -9.97
CA MET A 77 -8.77 8.77 -10.08
C MET A 77 -8.25 8.94 -11.52
N ILE A 78 -8.98 8.44 -12.54
CA ILE A 78 -8.61 8.62 -13.95
C ILE A 78 -8.62 10.11 -14.34
N LEU A 79 -9.62 10.86 -13.88
CA LEU A 79 -9.69 12.30 -14.15
C LEU A 79 -8.47 13.05 -13.60
N ASN A 80 -8.03 12.71 -12.39
CA ASN A 80 -6.81 13.28 -11.80
C ASN A 80 -5.53 12.80 -12.52
N ALA A 81 -5.48 11.53 -12.93
CA ALA A 81 -4.34 10.95 -13.63
C ALA A 81 -4.12 11.57 -15.03
N HIS A 82 -5.17 12.05 -15.69
CA HIS A 82 -5.09 12.67 -17.02
C HIS A 82 -4.15 13.88 -17.04
N VAL A 83 -4.20 14.71 -15.99
CA VAL A 83 -3.36 15.92 -15.90
C VAL A 83 -1.89 15.55 -15.72
N GLY A 84 -1.60 14.63 -14.80
CA GLY A 84 -0.23 14.18 -14.55
C GLY A 84 0.40 13.51 -15.77
N THR A 85 -0.36 12.71 -16.52
CA THR A 85 0.13 12.01 -17.72
C THR A 85 0.29 12.92 -18.94
N LYS A 86 -0.64 13.85 -19.14
CA LYS A 86 -0.58 14.79 -20.29
C LYS A 86 0.50 15.85 -20.10
N TYR A 87 0.55 16.48 -18.92
CA TYR A 87 1.41 17.64 -18.68
C TYR A 87 2.72 17.28 -17.95
N GLY A 88 2.84 16.09 -17.37
CA GLY A 88 4.05 15.68 -16.64
C GLY A 88 4.31 16.55 -15.40
N VAL A 89 3.29 17.28 -14.93
CA VAL A 89 3.38 18.18 -13.78
C VAL A 89 3.03 17.44 -12.49
N PRO A 90 3.77 17.66 -11.40
CA PRO A 90 3.44 17.05 -10.13
C PRO A 90 2.18 17.66 -9.52
N LEU A 91 1.45 16.86 -8.75
CA LEU A 91 0.15 17.25 -8.16
C LEU A 91 0.18 18.59 -7.39
N PRO A 92 1.22 18.91 -6.57
CA PRO A 92 1.32 20.21 -5.90
C PRO A 92 1.32 21.41 -6.87
N VAL A 93 1.86 21.25 -8.08
CA VAL A 93 1.87 22.29 -9.11
C VAL A 93 0.49 22.43 -9.74
N PHE A 94 -0.20 21.30 -10.00
CA PHE A 94 -1.57 21.32 -10.52
C PHE A 94 -2.55 21.99 -9.54
N LEU A 95 -2.41 21.75 -8.24
CA LEU A 95 -3.25 22.35 -7.21
C LEU A 95 -3.16 23.89 -7.16
N ARG A 96 -2.09 24.49 -7.71
CA ARG A 96 -1.95 25.96 -7.81
C ARG A 96 -3.03 26.58 -8.69
N LEU A 97 -3.56 25.84 -9.67
CA LEU A 97 -4.63 26.33 -10.55
C LEU A 97 -5.97 26.48 -9.84
N SER A 98 -6.26 25.64 -8.83
CA SER A 98 -7.53 25.65 -8.10
C SER A 98 -7.48 26.44 -6.80
N PHE A 99 -6.36 26.37 -6.06
CA PHE A 99 -6.23 26.93 -4.71
C PHE A 99 -5.21 28.07 -4.60
N GLY A 100 -4.57 28.46 -5.71
CA GLY A 100 -3.46 29.40 -5.69
C GLY A 100 -2.18 28.80 -5.08
N VAL A 101 -1.11 29.60 -5.02
CA VAL A 101 0.22 29.13 -4.58
C VAL A 101 0.22 28.70 -3.11
N GLN A 102 -0.38 29.52 -2.23
CA GLN A 102 -0.42 29.22 -0.79
C GLN A 102 -1.38 28.08 -0.46
N GLY A 103 -2.56 28.03 -1.11
CA GLY A 103 -3.52 26.95 -0.91
C GLY A 103 -2.99 25.59 -1.40
N ALA A 104 -2.20 25.58 -2.48
CA ALA A 104 -1.54 24.36 -2.97
C ALA A 104 -0.53 23.78 -1.97
N ILE A 105 0.20 24.63 -1.23
CA ILE A 105 1.11 24.19 -0.17
C ILE A 105 0.32 23.51 0.94
N LEU A 106 -0.76 24.14 1.42
CA LEU A 106 -1.59 23.57 2.49
C LEU A 106 -2.22 22.23 2.08
N ALA A 107 -2.79 22.16 0.87
CA ALA A 107 -3.35 20.91 0.34
C ALA A 107 -2.29 19.80 0.20
N SER A 108 -1.07 20.16 -0.23
CA SER A 108 0.04 19.21 -0.34
C SER A 108 0.52 18.70 1.03
N LEU A 109 0.51 19.56 2.05
CA LEU A 109 0.84 19.19 3.42
C LEU A 109 -0.17 18.20 4.00
N PHE A 110 -1.46 18.46 3.85
CA PHE A 110 -2.50 17.52 4.30
C PHE A 110 -2.40 16.17 3.59
N ARG A 111 -2.10 16.18 2.28
CA ARG A 111 -1.84 14.93 1.54
C ARG A 111 -0.63 14.18 2.10
N GLY A 112 0.45 14.89 2.42
CA GLY A 112 1.63 14.31 3.05
C GLY A 112 1.32 13.73 4.43
N PHE A 113 0.52 14.43 5.23
CA PHE A 113 0.10 13.96 6.56
C PHE A 113 -0.67 12.64 6.49
N VAL A 114 -1.65 12.53 5.58
CA VAL A 114 -2.39 11.27 5.36
C VAL A 114 -1.46 10.15 4.89
N ALA A 115 -0.50 10.46 4.01
CA ALA A 115 0.50 9.49 3.57
C ALA A 115 1.39 9.00 4.72
N CYS A 116 1.79 9.88 5.65
CA CYS A 116 2.53 9.49 6.86
C CYS A 116 1.70 8.57 7.76
N GLY A 117 0.41 8.84 7.93
CA GLY A 117 -0.49 7.97 8.68
C GLY A 117 -0.57 6.57 8.07
N TRP A 118 -0.76 6.50 6.75
CA TRP A 118 -0.76 5.23 6.02
C TRP A 118 0.59 4.50 6.11
N PHE A 119 1.70 5.21 5.98
CA PHE A 119 3.04 4.64 6.15
C PHE A 119 3.23 4.04 7.54
N GLY A 120 2.74 4.70 8.59
CA GLY A 120 2.78 4.19 9.96
C GLY A 120 2.04 2.86 10.12
N ILE A 121 0.81 2.78 9.59
CA ILE A 121 -0.01 1.55 9.64
C ILE A 121 0.67 0.40 8.89
N GLN A 122 1.20 0.66 7.69
CA GLN A 122 1.86 -0.40 6.90
C GLN A 122 3.17 -0.87 7.54
N THR A 123 3.93 0.05 8.14
CA THR A 123 5.15 -0.29 8.88
C THR A 123 4.82 -1.10 10.13
N TRP A 124 3.72 -0.77 10.82
CA TRP A 124 3.23 -1.52 11.97
C TRP A 124 2.89 -2.97 11.61
N ILE A 125 2.08 -3.15 10.57
CA ILE A 125 1.70 -4.49 10.08
C ILE A 125 2.95 -5.28 9.65
N GLY A 126 3.89 -4.66 8.94
CA GLY A 126 5.14 -5.31 8.54
C GLY A 126 6.02 -5.72 9.73
N GLY A 127 6.13 -4.86 10.74
CA GLY A 127 6.83 -5.16 11.99
C GLY A 127 6.18 -6.32 12.76
N ALA A 128 4.84 -6.36 12.82
CA ALA A 128 4.09 -7.45 13.43
C ALA A 128 4.32 -8.79 12.69
N ALA A 129 4.38 -8.77 11.35
CA ALA A 129 4.69 -9.96 10.56
C ALA A 129 6.09 -10.52 10.86
N ILE A 130 7.11 -9.65 10.97
CA ILE A 130 8.47 -10.06 11.36
C ILE A 130 8.48 -10.64 12.78
N TYR A 131 7.77 -10.01 13.70
CA TYR A 131 7.66 -10.51 15.08
C TYR A 131 7.05 -11.93 15.12
N GLN A 132 5.96 -12.18 14.39
CA GLN A 132 5.34 -13.50 14.32
C GLN A 132 6.25 -14.55 13.67
N LEU A 133 7.02 -14.16 12.64
CA LEU A 133 8.02 -15.02 12.03
C LEU A 133 9.11 -15.41 13.04
N LEU A 134 9.61 -14.45 13.82
CA LEU A 134 10.62 -14.69 14.85
C LEU A 134 10.10 -15.58 15.98
N LEU A 135 8.85 -15.42 16.42
CA LEU A 135 8.25 -16.32 17.41
C LEU A 135 8.14 -17.77 16.91
N THR A 136 7.91 -17.95 15.61
CA THR A 136 7.81 -19.29 15.00
C THR A 136 9.18 -19.98 14.94
N ILE A 137 10.26 -19.23 14.69
CA ILE A 137 11.62 -19.76 14.56
C ILE A 137 12.31 -19.89 15.93
N PHE A 138 12.12 -18.90 16.80
CA PHE A 138 12.70 -18.81 18.14
C PHE A 138 11.58 -18.63 19.18
N PRO A 139 10.94 -19.73 19.62
CA PRO A 139 9.89 -19.67 20.64
C PRO A 139 10.36 -19.04 21.95
N GLU A 140 11.67 -19.12 22.25
CA GLU A 140 12.28 -18.49 23.43
C GLU A 140 12.22 -16.96 23.40
N LEU A 141 12.10 -16.35 22.21
CA LEU A 141 11.88 -14.91 22.08
C LEU A 141 10.49 -14.49 22.61
N ALA A 142 9.55 -15.43 22.74
CA ALA A 142 8.29 -15.19 23.44
C ALA A 142 8.51 -14.83 24.93
N PHE A 143 9.59 -15.29 25.54
CA PHE A 143 9.92 -14.99 26.95
C PHE A 143 10.45 -13.56 27.13
N SER A 144 11.07 -12.98 26.09
CA SER A 144 11.45 -11.56 26.08
C SER A 144 10.24 -10.61 26.12
N ALA A 145 9.03 -11.13 25.86
CA ALA A 145 7.77 -10.41 26.06
C ALA A 145 7.52 -9.98 27.50
N PHE A 146 8.18 -10.62 28.45
CA PHE A 146 8.03 -10.33 29.87
C PHE A 146 8.96 -9.21 30.37
N LEU A 147 9.97 -8.79 29.57
CA LEU A 147 11.03 -7.87 30.01
C LEU A 147 10.66 -6.38 30.02
N GLY A 148 9.41 -6.03 29.71
CA GLY A 148 8.88 -4.68 29.93
C GLY A 148 7.82 -4.29 28.92
N GLN A 149 6.65 -3.91 29.42
CA GLN A 149 5.62 -3.27 28.61
C GLN A 149 6.02 -1.80 28.41
N PHE A 150 6.38 -1.40 27.21
CA PHE A 150 6.52 0.02 26.88
C PHE A 150 5.24 0.47 26.19
N ILE A 151 4.41 1.27 26.87
CA ILE A 151 3.14 1.82 26.33
C ILE A 151 2.20 0.69 25.86
N GLY A 152 1.99 -0.35 26.67
CA GLY A 152 1.11 -1.46 26.30
C GLY A 152 1.67 -2.39 25.21
N LEU A 153 2.94 -2.22 24.83
CA LEU A 153 3.60 -2.92 23.74
C LEU A 153 4.84 -3.68 24.23
N ASN A 154 5.05 -4.88 23.71
CA ASN A 154 6.22 -5.68 24.01
C ASN A 154 7.49 -5.05 23.38
N VAL A 155 8.58 -4.94 24.14
CA VAL A 155 9.89 -4.44 23.65
C VAL A 155 10.36 -5.16 22.38
N ALA A 156 10.10 -6.46 22.26
CA ALA A 156 10.43 -7.22 21.06
C ALA A 156 9.58 -6.81 19.85
N GLN A 157 8.29 -6.52 20.04
CA GLN A 157 7.41 -6.00 18.98
C GLN A 157 7.84 -4.60 18.54
N ALA A 158 8.12 -3.71 19.50
CA ALA A 158 8.60 -2.36 19.22
C ALA A 158 9.94 -2.38 18.47
N SER A 159 10.83 -3.32 18.82
CA SER A 159 12.12 -3.50 18.15
C SER A 159 11.94 -4.01 16.71
N CYS A 160 11.04 -4.96 16.47
CA CYS A 160 10.70 -5.43 15.12
C CYS A 160 10.09 -4.31 14.27
N PHE A 161 9.22 -3.50 14.86
CA PHE A 161 8.65 -2.32 14.21
C PHE A 161 9.73 -1.30 13.81
N LEU A 162 10.60 -0.91 14.76
CA LEU A 162 11.70 0.03 14.49
C LEU A 162 12.69 -0.50 13.45
N PHE A 163 12.96 -1.81 13.48
CA PHE A 163 13.80 -2.47 12.48
C PHE A 163 13.17 -2.38 11.08
N PHE A 164 11.89 -2.73 10.95
CA PHE A 164 11.19 -2.64 9.67
C PHE A 164 11.10 -1.19 9.18
N TRP A 165 10.83 -0.25 10.09
CA TRP A 165 10.83 1.17 9.80
C TRP A 165 12.19 1.64 9.26
N ALA A 166 13.29 1.26 9.91
CA ALA A 166 14.64 1.65 9.51
C ALA A 166 15.01 1.11 8.11
N ILE A 167 14.59 -0.11 7.78
CA ILE A 167 14.75 -0.68 6.42
C ILE A 167 14.01 0.19 5.40
N ASN A 168 12.75 0.56 5.68
CA ASN A 168 11.98 1.39 4.76
C ASN A 168 12.65 2.76 4.55
N ILE A 169 13.12 3.41 5.62
CA ILE A 169 13.85 4.69 5.52
C ILE A 169 15.14 4.54 4.71
N TRP A 170 15.89 3.45 4.90
CA TRP A 170 17.11 3.17 4.13
C TRP A 170 16.83 2.99 2.63
N ILE A 171 15.74 2.29 2.28
CA ILE A 171 15.30 2.13 0.88
C ILE A 171 14.92 3.49 0.28
N VAL A 172 14.17 4.31 1.02
CA VAL A 172 13.77 5.66 0.59
C VAL A 172 14.99 6.55 0.39
N TYR A 173 15.99 6.47 1.27
CA TYR A 173 17.24 7.24 1.16
C TYR A 173 18.03 6.90 -0.12
N LYS A 174 17.98 5.65 -0.59
CA LYS A 174 18.60 5.24 -1.87
C LYS A 174 17.84 5.74 -3.12
N GLY A 175 16.71 6.41 -2.95
CA GLY A 175 15.96 7.06 -4.02
C GLY A 175 14.99 6.15 -4.79
N ILE A 176 14.26 6.79 -5.70
CA ILE A 176 13.11 6.22 -6.43
C ILE A 176 13.48 4.99 -7.27
N ASP A 177 14.71 4.90 -7.77
CA ASP A 177 15.14 3.77 -8.60
C ASP A 177 15.27 2.47 -7.80
N SER A 178 15.64 2.54 -6.52
CA SER A 178 15.65 1.36 -5.64
C SER A 178 14.23 0.85 -5.39
N ILE A 179 13.25 1.76 -5.25
CA ILE A 179 11.83 1.41 -5.10
C ILE A 179 11.33 0.68 -6.34
N LYS A 180 11.63 1.19 -7.54
CA LYS A 180 11.22 0.55 -8.81
C LYS A 180 11.75 -0.87 -8.93
N VAL A 181 13.02 -1.09 -8.59
CA VAL A 181 13.62 -2.43 -8.64
C VAL A 181 12.93 -3.36 -7.63
N LEU A 182 12.79 -2.92 -6.39
CA LEU A 182 12.15 -3.72 -5.34
C LEU A 182 10.71 -4.08 -5.71
N GLU A 183 9.93 -3.14 -6.22
CA GLU A 183 8.54 -3.34 -6.64
C GLU A 183 8.42 -4.28 -7.84
N THR A 184 9.32 -4.14 -8.82
CA THR A 184 9.35 -5.01 -10.01
C THR A 184 9.60 -6.47 -9.63
N TRP A 185 10.44 -6.73 -8.62
CA TRP A 185 10.68 -8.09 -8.11
C TRP A 185 9.61 -8.55 -7.12
N ALA A 186 9.05 -7.65 -6.32
CA ALA A 186 8.04 -7.96 -5.33
C ALA A 186 6.74 -8.45 -6.00
N ALA A 187 6.27 -7.78 -7.06
CA ALA A 187 5.02 -8.14 -7.74
C ALA A 187 4.93 -9.61 -8.19
N PRO A 188 5.89 -10.17 -8.97
CA PRO A 188 5.85 -11.58 -9.37
C PRO A 188 6.02 -12.51 -8.17
N PHE A 189 6.88 -12.16 -7.20
CA PHE A 189 7.08 -12.96 -5.99
C PHE A 189 5.80 -13.08 -5.15
N LEU A 190 5.08 -11.97 -4.98
CA LEU A 190 3.83 -11.93 -4.21
C LEU A 190 2.73 -12.75 -4.88
N LEU A 191 2.62 -12.68 -6.21
CA LEU A 191 1.68 -13.50 -6.98
C LEU A 191 2.01 -15.00 -6.86
N LEU A 192 3.29 -15.36 -6.96
CA LEU A 192 3.73 -16.76 -6.83
C LEU A 192 3.44 -17.32 -5.43
N ILE A 193 3.72 -16.54 -4.37
CA ILE A 193 3.38 -16.94 -3.00
C ILE A 193 1.88 -17.04 -2.80
N GLY A 194 1.11 -16.07 -3.30
CA GLY A 194 -0.35 -16.10 -3.21
C GLY A 194 -0.94 -17.36 -3.86
N LEU A 195 -0.45 -17.71 -5.05
CA LEU A 195 -0.86 -18.94 -5.74
C LEU A 195 -0.42 -20.19 -4.98
N PHE A 196 0.81 -20.21 -4.45
CA PHE A 196 1.31 -21.33 -3.65
C PHE A 196 0.46 -21.55 -2.39
N LEU A 197 0.14 -20.49 -1.66
CA LEU A 197 -0.71 -20.57 -0.47
C LEU A 197 -2.13 -21.04 -0.82
N LEU A 198 -2.66 -20.62 -1.96
CA LEU A 198 -3.98 -21.07 -2.44
C LEU A 198 -3.96 -22.57 -2.78
N ILE A 199 -2.94 -23.05 -3.48
CA ILE A 199 -2.76 -24.48 -3.78
C ILE A 199 -2.55 -25.29 -2.49
N TRP A 200 -1.78 -24.76 -1.55
CA TRP A 200 -1.57 -25.40 -0.25
C TRP A 200 -2.88 -25.50 0.55
N ALA A 201 -3.68 -24.43 0.57
CA ALA A 201 -4.99 -24.41 1.22
C ALA A 201 -5.95 -25.42 0.56
N TRP A 202 -5.97 -25.47 -0.78
CA TRP A 202 -6.72 -26.47 -1.54
C TRP A 202 -6.36 -27.89 -1.12
N ASN A 203 -5.07 -28.21 -1.02
CA ASN A 203 -4.60 -29.54 -0.67
C ASN A 203 -4.87 -29.91 0.80
N ARG A 204 -5.04 -28.92 1.70
CA ARG A 204 -5.33 -29.14 3.12
C ARG A 204 -6.82 -29.30 3.42
N VAL A 205 -7.68 -28.61 2.67
CA VAL A 205 -9.13 -28.60 2.90
C VAL A 205 -9.87 -29.56 1.96
N GLY A 206 -9.28 -29.93 0.81
CA GLY A 206 -9.79 -30.98 -0.07
C GLY A 206 -10.79 -30.51 -1.12
N SER A 207 -11.57 -29.44 -0.88
CA SER A 207 -12.43 -28.83 -1.91
C SER A 207 -12.50 -27.30 -1.81
N MET A 208 -12.64 -26.63 -2.97
CA MET A 208 -12.89 -25.18 -3.03
C MET A 208 -14.23 -24.81 -2.38
N SER A 209 -15.21 -25.73 -2.42
CA SER A 209 -16.51 -25.56 -1.76
C SER A 209 -16.32 -25.41 -0.25
N ASP A 210 -15.56 -26.30 0.38
CA ASP A 210 -15.39 -26.31 1.84
C ASP A 210 -14.58 -25.11 2.35
N ILE A 211 -13.63 -24.59 1.55
CA ILE A 211 -12.92 -23.33 1.85
C ILE A 211 -13.87 -22.13 1.79
N LEU A 212 -14.74 -22.11 0.79
CA LEU A 212 -15.74 -21.05 0.61
C LEU A 212 -16.86 -21.20 1.65
N ASP A 213 -17.22 -22.43 2.02
CA ASP A 213 -18.23 -22.79 3.02
C ASP A 213 -17.75 -22.48 4.45
N ALA A 214 -16.44 -22.61 4.74
CA ALA A 214 -15.84 -22.13 5.99
C ALA A 214 -15.99 -20.61 6.17
N SER A 215 -16.12 -19.84 5.08
CA SER A 215 -16.45 -18.40 5.15
C SER A 215 -17.88 -18.17 5.69
N TYR A 216 -18.81 -19.11 5.47
CA TYR A 216 -20.17 -19.04 6.02
C TYR A 216 -20.19 -19.35 7.52
N THR A 217 -19.31 -20.24 8.00
CA THR A 217 -19.17 -20.50 9.44
C THR A 217 -18.67 -19.26 10.18
N LEU A 218 -17.69 -18.54 9.63
CA LEU A 218 -17.19 -17.29 10.21
C LEU A 218 -18.24 -16.17 10.21
N SER A 219 -19.02 -16.04 9.13
CA SER A 219 -20.18 -15.11 9.07
C SER A 219 -21.30 -15.47 10.06
N GLY A 220 -21.43 -16.74 10.45
CA GLY A 220 -22.47 -17.21 11.38
C GLY A 220 -22.08 -17.17 12.86
N THR A 221 -20.81 -16.92 13.20
CA THR A 221 -20.35 -16.91 14.60
C THR A 221 -20.39 -15.52 15.24
N GLY A 222 -20.67 -14.46 14.47
CA GLY A 222 -20.81 -13.08 14.96
C GLY A 222 -22.15 -12.76 15.64
N SER A 223 -22.97 -13.77 15.97
CA SER A 223 -24.29 -13.58 16.58
C SER A 223 -24.50 -14.37 17.87
N VAL A 224 -23.46 -14.63 18.67
CA VAL A 224 -23.61 -15.06 20.07
C VAL A 224 -22.48 -14.44 20.91
N ASP A 225 -22.93 -13.69 21.93
CA ASP A 225 -22.22 -13.02 23.04
C ASP A 225 -21.66 -11.60 22.83
#